data_AF-A0A5S9PRW0-F1
#
_entry.id   AF-A0A5S9PRW0-F1
#
_cell.length_a   1.000
_cell.length_b   1.000
_cell.length_c   1.000
_cell.angle_alpha   90.00
_cell.angle_beta   90.00
_cell.angle_gamma   90.00
#
_symmetry.space_group_name_H-M   'P 1'
#
loop_
_entity.id
_entity.type
_entity.pdbx_description
1 polymer ?
#
loop_
_entity_poly.entity_id
_entity_poly.type
_entity_poly.pdbx_seq_one_letter_code
_entity_poly.pdbx_strand_id
1 'polypeptide(L)'
;MKLTIKLALALACFSASTCFAFTQPTHKRIVLDAIDYVKAHPDKHKYQVIEAAARAAGYDLEAFAEAMGQGAYDVDDFADTYLCGAMTGDCVMTPAYGVITAIPTYTAYWHFQNQTRGSDIHGNDFGGYNYSELTVNGTIDDMAAAWLYGDHLDDGEGGMTGVCLFGHCLENSRYNSYDITEANYRIGSQSDKSMYAQFQSAAFQPIDNLVQYWYSQFLLQPSAQTLGFVMHATDLLQPHHTWTTSDHNHSGWESWIEDYYDVKALNDDQLITEALENFVPLPADATDIRPLITQGGNISYSMGGSVLHSKADADRTEVARIVIPHAIAMVVLLLDHAAGRFEQQSIADVDH
;
A
#
# COMPACT_ATOMS: atom_id res chain seq x y z
N MET A 1 10.96 -9.34 61.81
CA MET A 1 9.79 -9.58 60.93
C MET A 1 9.73 -8.43 59.93
N LYS A 2 10.52 -8.49 58.86
CA LYS A 2 10.09 -8.70 57.45
C LYS A 2 8.86 -7.90 57.05
N LEU A 3 9.05 -6.87 56.22
CA LEU A 3 8.17 -6.61 55.08
C LEU A 3 8.97 -5.92 53.96
N THR A 4 9.59 -6.74 53.12
CA THR A 4 10.18 -6.31 51.85
C THR A 4 9.05 -6.33 50.82
N ILE A 5 8.54 -5.16 50.43
CA ILE A 5 7.55 -5.04 49.34
C ILE A 5 8.34 -5.19 48.03
N LYS A 6 8.25 -6.36 47.41
CA LYS A 6 8.69 -6.56 46.02
C LYS A 6 7.56 -6.09 45.11
N LEU A 7 7.75 -4.94 44.49
CA LEU A 7 6.91 -4.49 43.37
C LEU A 7 7.32 -5.33 42.14
N ALA A 8 6.55 -6.36 41.84
CA ALA A 8 6.69 -7.09 40.59
C ALA A 8 5.98 -6.28 39.50
N LEU A 9 6.75 -5.56 38.70
CA LEU A 9 6.28 -4.97 37.45
C LEU A 9 6.11 -6.12 36.46
N ALA A 10 4.89 -6.62 36.30
CA ALA A 10 4.55 -7.49 35.19
C ALA A 10 4.58 -6.64 33.93
N LEU A 11 5.70 -6.65 33.22
CA LEU A 11 5.79 -6.17 31.85
C LEU A 11 4.98 -7.18 31.01
N ALA A 12 3.69 -6.89 30.82
CA ALA A 12 2.94 -7.51 29.75
C ALA A 12 3.55 -6.97 28.45
N CYS A 13 4.43 -7.76 27.83
CA CYS A 13 4.78 -7.56 26.43
C CYS A 13 3.49 -7.77 25.64
N PHE A 14 2.74 -6.69 25.40
CA PHE A 14 1.86 -6.65 24.26
C PHE A 14 2.79 -6.76 23.05
N SER A 15 2.82 -7.94 22.42
CA SER A 15 3.23 -8.07 21.04
C SER A 15 2.25 -7.24 20.24
N ALA A 16 2.58 -5.98 20.05
CA ALA A 16 1.85 -5.14 19.15
C ALA A 16 2.18 -5.60 17.74
N SER A 17 1.23 -6.32 17.14
CA SER A 17 1.21 -6.48 15.70
C SER A 17 0.96 -5.10 15.11
N THR A 18 1.92 -4.60 14.34
CA THR A 18 1.80 -3.38 13.54
C THR A 18 0.63 -3.53 12.57
N CYS A 19 -0.11 -2.45 12.36
CA CYS A 19 -1.14 -2.37 11.34
C CYS A 19 -0.39 -1.99 10.06
N PHE A 20 -0.30 -2.92 9.12
CA PHE A 20 0.22 -2.61 7.81
C PHE A 20 -0.94 -2.64 6.82
N ALA A 21 -0.65 -2.32 5.57
CA ALA A 21 -0.97 -3.14 4.42
C ALA A 21 -1.08 -4.66 4.67
N PHE A 22 -1.44 -5.45 3.64
CA PHE A 22 -1.06 -6.88 3.69
C PHE A 22 0.38 -6.97 4.20
N THR A 23 0.70 -7.93 5.09
CA THR A 23 2.04 -7.88 5.70
C THR A 23 3.11 -7.88 4.62
N GLN A 24 4.24 -7.21 4.84
CA GLN A 24 5.31 -7.17 3.85
C GLN A 24 5.66 -8.56 3.26
N PRO A 25 5.73 -9.65 4.06
CA PRO A 25 5.88 -11.01 3.55
C PRO A 25 4.73 -11.45 2.62
N THR A 26 3.49 -11.08 2.91
CA THR A 26 2.30 -11.38 2.08
C THR A 26 2.39 -10.70 0.72
N HIS A 27 2.76 -9.40 0.64
CA HIS A 27 2.98 -8.72 -0.64
C HIS A 27 3.99 -9.46 -1.52
N LYS A 28 5.15 -9.78 -0.92
CA LYS A 28 6.20 -10.54 -1.59
C LYS A 28 5.69 -11.89 -2.08
N ARG A 29 4.98 -12.62 -1.23
CA ARG A 29 4.45 -13.96 -1.55
C ARG A 29 3.50 -13.92 -2.75
N ILE A 30 2.59 -12.94 -2.80
CA ILE A 30 1.66 -12.76 -3.92
C ILE A 30 2.41 -12.55 -5.25
N VAL A 31 3.50 -11.78 -5.25
CA VAL A 31 4.33 -11.56 -6.45
C VAL A 31 5.02 -12.85 -6.91
N LEU A 32 5.56 -13.62 -5.98
CA LEU A 32 6.21 -14.90 -6.29
C LEU A 32 5.19 -15.88 -6.89
N ASP A 33 4.01 -16.00 -6.28
CA ASP A 33 2.93 -16.87 -6.76
C ASP A 33 2.43 -16.44 -8.16
N ALA A 34 2.39 -15.15 -8.46
CA ALA A 34 2.02 -14.66 -9.79
C ALA A 34 3.04 -15.07 -10.88
N ILE A 35 4.35 -15.01 -10.57
CA ILE A 35 5.39 -15.49 -11.50
C ILE A 35 5.30 -17.01 -11.69
N ASP A 36 5.07 -17.76 -10.62
CA ASP A 36 4.88 -19.21 -10.69
C ASP A 36 3.63 -19.59 -11.49
N TYR A 37 2.54 -18.84 -11.34
CA TYR A 37 1.31 -19.02 -12.11
C TYR A 37 1.54 -18.77 -13.61
N VAL A 38 2.19 -17.66 -13.97
CA VAL A 38 2.54 -17.33 -15.37
C VAL A 38 3.44 -18.42 -15.97
N LYS A 39 4.40 -18.93 -15.19
CA LYS A 39 5.28 -20.04 -15.59
C LYS A 39 4.55 -21.35 -15.79
N ALA A 40 3.53 -21.64 -14.99
CA ALA A 40 2.68 -22.82 -15.16
C ALA A 40 1.73 -22.71 -16.36
N HIS A 41 1.43 -21.48 -16.81
CA HIS A 41 0.47 -21.17 -17.87
C HIS A 41 1.09 -20.40 -19.05
N PRO A 42 2.17 -20.91 -19.67
CA PRO A 42 2.93 -20.17 -20.68
C PRO A 42 2.20 -19.97 -22.01
N ASP A 43 1.10 -20.70 -22.24
CA ASP A 43 0.23 -20.56 -23.42
C ASP A 43 -0.83 -19.48 -23.27
N LYS A 44 -1.11 -19.04 -22.03
CA LYS A 44 -2.11 -18.01 -21.71
C LYS A 44 -1.49 -16.66 -21.36
N HIS A 45 -0.25 -16.66 -20.87
CA HIS A 45 0.44 -15.49 -20.35
C HIS A 45 1.79 -15.28 -21.04
N LYS A 46 2.39 -14.10 -20.87
CA LYS A 46 3.63 -13.69 -21.55
C LYS A 46 4.89 -14.26 -20.90
N TYR A 47 4.84 -15.52 -20.44
CA TYR A 47 5.94 -16.18 -19.75
C TYR A 47 7.28 -16.07 -20.49
N GLN A 48 7.31 -16.40 -21.78
CA GLN A 48 8.56 -16.39 -22.57
C GLN A 48 9.17 -14.98 -22.68
N VAL A 49 8.34 -13.95 -22.75
CA VAL A 49 8.77 -12.54 -22.80
C VAL A 49 9.32 -12.11 -21.45
N ILE A 50 8.62 -12.45 -20.37
CA ILE A 50 9.04 -12.15 -19.00
C ILE A 50 10.38 -12.82 -18.72
N GLU A 51 10.52 -14.11 -19.06
CA GLU A 51 11.78 -14.84 -18.90
C GLU A 51 12.92 -14.21 -19.72
N ALA A 52 12.65 -13.83 -20.98
CA ALA A 52 13.65 -13.18 -21.83
C ALA A 52 14.07 -11.81 -21.28
N ALA A 53 13.11 -10.99 -20.82
CA ALA A 53 13.37 -9.69 -20.22
C ALA A 53 14.17 -9.81 -18.91
N ALA A 54 13.82 -10.77 -18.05
CA ALA A 54 14.57 -11.07 -16.83
C ALA A 54 16.03 -11.45 -17.15
N ARG A 55 16.25 -12.34 -18.13
CA ARG A 55 17.59 -12.73 -18.57
C ARG A 55 18.37 -11.55 -19.15
N ALA A 56 17.73 -10.68 -19.92
CA ALA A 56 18.35 -9.47 -20.46
C ALA A 56 18.76 -8.50 -19.35
N ALA A 57 17.99 -8.43 -18.26
CA ALA A 57 18.31 -7.66 -17.07
C ALA A 57 19.33 -8.35 -16.13
N GLY A 58 19.86 -9.53 -16.50
CA GLY A 58 20.90 -10.23 -15.75
C GLY A 58 20.38 -11.15 -14.63
N TYR A 59 19.08 -11.46 -14.63
CA TYR A 59 18.47 -12.37 -13.66
C TYR A 59 18.18 -13.75 -14.29
N ASP A 60 18.21 -14.80 -13.49
CA ASP A 60 17.32 -15.94 -13.76
C ASP A 60 15.90 -15.60 -13.25
N LEU A 61 14.92 -16.42 -13.61
CA LEU A 61 13.52 -16.09 -13.30
C LEU A 61 13.24 -16.06 -11.79
N GLU A 62 13.90 -16.92 -11.00
CA GLU A 62 13.73 -16.98 -9.55
C GLU A 62 14.29 -15.72 -8.90
N ALA A 63 15.51 -15.31 -9.28
CA ALA A 63 16.11 -14.07 -8.80
C ALA A 63 15.33 -12.82 -9.23
N PHE A 64 14.72 -12.85 -10.42
CA PHE A 64 13.84 -11.77 -10.89
C PHE A 64 12.56 -11.68 -10.05
N ALA A 65 11.90 -12.81 -9.79
CA ALA A 65 10.72 -12.88 -8.95
C ALA A 65 11.02 -12.39 -7.52
N GLU A 66 12.15 -12.81 -6.96
CA GLU A 66 12.61 -12.40 -5.63
C GLU A 66 12.90 -10.89 -5.57
N ALA A 67 13.57 -10.33 -6.58
CA ALA A 67 13.84 -8.89 -6.63
C ALA A 67 12.55 -8.06 -6.75
N MET A 68 11.57 -8.54 -7.52
CA MET A 68 10.27 -7.88 -7.68
C MET A 68 9.43 -8.00 -6.41
N GLY A 69 9.34 -9.19 -5.82
CA GLY A 69 8.63 -9.42 -4.57
C GLY A 69 9.26 -8.64 -3.41
N GLN A 70 10.59 -8.49 -3.39
CA GLN A 70 11.25 -7.60 -2.44
C GLN A 70 10.89 -6.13 -2.68
N GLY A 71 10.78 -5.69 -3.93
CA GLY A 71 10.26 -4.35 -4.22
C GLY A 71 8.87 -4.13 -3.63
N ALA A 72 7.94 -5.09 -3.80
CA ALA A 72 6.59 -4.99 -3.24
C ALA A 72 6.59 -4.95 -1.69
N TYR A 73 7.50 -5.71 -1.07
CA TYR A 73 7.76 -5.71 0.37
C TYR A 73 8.25 -4.34 0.87
N ASP A 74 9.15 -3.70 0.14
CA ASP A 74 9.89 -2.53 0.60
C ASP A 74 9.06 -1.24 0.63
N VAL A 75 7.91 -1.18 -0.05
CA VAL A 75 7.06 0.04 -0.12
C VAL A 75 6.55 0.46 1.26
N ASP A 76 6.20 -0.49 2.13
CA ASP A 76 5.79 -0.22 3.52
C ASP A 76 6.88 0.50 4.35
N ASP A 77 8.14 0.33 3.97
CA ASP A 77 9.32 0.89 4.65
C ASP A 77 9.85 2.15 3.98
N PHE A 78 9.13 2.72 3.01
CA PHE A 78 9.53 3.99 2.41
C PHE A 78 9.66 5.09 3.47
N ALA A 79 10.82 5.74 3.46
CA ALA A 79 11.15 6.86 4.32
C ALA A 79 10.98 8.18 3.57
N ASP A 80 9.82 8.39 2.96
CA ASP A 80 9.50 9.57 2.14
C ASP A 80 8.49 10.53 2.80
N THR A 81 7.79 10.06 3.85
CA THR A 81 6.70 10.78 4.51
C THR A 81 7.05 11.10 5.96
N TYR A 82 7.11 12.40 6.26
CA TYR A 82 7.43 12.94 7.58
C TYR A 82 6.30 13.88 8.01
N LEU A 83 5.80 13.71 9.24
CA LEU A 83 4.87 14.65 9.84
C LEU A 83 5.59 15.45 10.93
N CYS A 84 5.32 16.75 10.96
CA CYS A 84 5.85 17.70 11.92
C CYS A 84 4.86 17.91 13.06
N GLY A 85 5.36 17.72 14.29
CA GLY A 85 4.55 17.86 15.49
C GLY A 85 4.03 19.29 15.65
N ALA A 86 2.72 19.48 15.80
CA ALA A 86 2.10 20.81 15.92
C ALA A 86 2.70 21.66 17.04
N MET A 87 3.11 21.01 18.14
CA MET A 87 3.63 21.66 19.34
C MET A 87 5.14 21.69 19.42
N THR A 88 5.84 20.74 18.80
CA THR A 88 7.31 20.62 18.89
C THR A 88 8.01 21.21 17.67
N GLY A 89 7.34 21.25 16.52
CA GLY A 89 7.94 21.50 15.22
C GLY A 89 8.81 20.35 14.70
N ASP A 90 9.04 19.30 15.51
CA ASP A 90 9.92 18.21 15.15
C ASP A 90 9.24 17.26 14.15
N CYS A 91 9.91 17.07 13.02
CA CYS A 91 9.42 16.22 11.93
C CYS A 91 10.02 14.82 12.04
N VAL A 92 9.15 13.83 12.08
CA VAL A 92 9.51 12.42 12.24
C VAL A 92 8.80 11.60 11.19
N MET A 93 9.37 10.46 10.85
CA MET A 93 8.83 9.51 9.88
C MET A 93 7.92 8.46 10.54
N THR A 94 7.98 8.36 11.88
CA THR A 94 7.21 7.42 12.69
C THR A 94 6.78 8.09 14.01
N PRO A 95 5.65 7.73 14.62
CA PRO A 95 5.25 8.29 15.91
C PRO A 95 6.27 7.90 17.00
N ALA A 96 6.96 8.88 17.58
CA ALA A 96 8.08 8.65 18.50
C ALA A 96 7.70 8.06 19.89
N TYR A 97 6.43 7.79 20.16
CA TYR A 97 5.96 7.32 21.47
C TYR A 97 5.11 6.06 21.32
N GLY A 98 5.64 4.93 21.83
CA GLY A 98 5.13 3.56 21.65
C GLY A 98 3.78 3.22 22.30
N VAL A 99 2.79 4.10 22.16
CA VAL A 99 1.37 3.83 22.47
C VAL A 99 0.59 3.47 21.19
N ILE A 100 1.08 3.90 20.01
CA ILE A 100 0.53 3.53 18.69
C ILE A 100 1.55 2.66 17.96
N THR A 101 1.84 1.49 18.51
CA THR A 101 2.63 0.44 17.85
C THR A 101 1.95 -0.15 16.60
N ALA A 102 0.85 0.45 16.14
CA ALA A 102 0.14 0.14 14.91
C ALA A 102 0.63 0.96 13.70
N ILE A 103 1.35 2.07 13.87
CA ILE A 103 1.82 2.92 12.75
C ILE A 103 3.35 2.90 12.72
N PRO A 104 3.98 1.98 11.98
CA PRO A 104 5.43 1.90 11.92
C PRO A 104 6.04 3.05 11.10
N THR A 105 5.36 3.56 10.07
CA THR A 105 5.79 4.69 9.22
C THR A 105 4.58 5.52 8.78
N TYR A 106 4.75 6.83 8.59
CA TYR A 106 3.66 7.68 8.06
C TYR A 106 3.36 7.45 6.59
N THR A 107 4.21 6.70 5.87
CA THR A 107 3.94 6.29 4.49
C THR A 107 2.65 5.46 4.38
N ALA A 108 2.25 4.75 5.44
CA ALA A 108 1.05 3.93 5.47
C ALA A 108 -0.24 4.71 5.09
N TYR A 109 -0.28 6.03 5.27
CA TYR A 109 -1.45 6.83 4.88
C TYR A 109 -1.67 6.94 3.36
N TRP A 110 -0.67 6.60 2.54
CA TRP A 110 -0.77 6.54 1.08
C TRP A 110 -1.26 5.19 0.55
N HIS A 111 -1.54 4.22 1.43
CA HIS A 111 -1.88 2.85 1.03
C HIS A 111 -3.38 2.62 0.86
N PHE A 112 -4.20 3.65 1.10
CA PHE A 112 -5.65 3.56 1.10
C PHE A 112 -6.25 3.99 -0.24
N GLN A 113 -7.43 3.44 -0.53
CA GLN A 113 -8.35 3.92 -1.56
C GLN A 113 -9.77 3.93 -1.00
N ASN A 114 -10.31 5.10 -0.72
CA ASN A 114 -11.57 5.30 -0.02
C ASN A 114 -12.80 5.04 -0.90
N GLN A 115 -13.13 3.77 -1.05
CA GLN A 115 -14.31 3.29 -1.77
C GLN A 115 -15.61 3.63 -1.06
N THR A 116 -15.58 3.95 0.24
CA THR A 116 -16.78 4.29 1.00
C THR A 116 -17.35 5.66 0.64
N ARG A 117 -16.54 6.53 0.04
CA ARG A 117 -16.90 7.91 -0.29
C ARG A 117 -16.81 8.21 -1.79
N GLY A 118 -15.85 7.62 -2.50
CA GLY A 118 -15.53 8.00 -3.86
C GLY A 118 -14.61 9.23 -3.90
N SER A 119 -14.93 10.18 -4.78
CA SER A 119 -14.04 11.29 -5.13
C SER A 119 -13.68 12.19 -3.95
N ASP A 120 -12.48 12.78 -3.99
CA ASP A 120 -11.92 13.63 -2.94
C ASP A 120 -11.70 15.09 -3.38
N ILE A 121 -11.10 15.87 -2.48
CA ILE A 121 -10.77 17.29 -2.73
C ILE A 121 -9.65 17.48 -3.77
N HIS A 122 -8.84 16.44 -4.02
CA HIS A 122 -7.82 16.44 -5.06
C HIS A 122 -8.41 16.24 -6.46
N GLY A 123 -9.66 15.78 -6.54
CA GLY A 123 -10.32 15.46 -7.81
C GLY A 123 -9.98 14.06 -8.32
N ASN A 124 -9.49 13.16 -7.45
CA ASN A 124 -9.36 11.75 -7.77
C ASN A 124 -10.75 11.09 -7.82
N ASP A 125 -10.88 9.96 -8.54
CA ASP A 125 -12.12 9.16 -8.55
C ASP A 125 -12.41 8.55 -7.17
N PHE A 126 -11.36 8.21 -6.42
CA PHE A 126 -11.38 7.78 -5.03
C PHE A 126 -10.30 8.52 -4.23
N GLY A 127 -10.62 8.96 -3.02
CA GLY A 127 -9.61 9.57 -2.12
C GLY A 127 -8.71 8.55 -1.42
N GLY A 128 -7.62 9.01 -0.81
CA GLY A 128 -6.83 8.19 0.13
C GLY A 128 -7.37 8.28 1.57
N TYR A 129 -6.47 8.13 2.54
CA TYR A 129 -6.80 8.34 3.95
C TYR A 129 -7.19 9.80 4.20
N ASN A 130 -8.29 10.01 4.92
CA ASN A 130 -8.66 11.32 5.47
C ASN A 130 -9.53 11.09 6.70
N TYR A 131 -8.99 11.37 7.88
CA TYR A 131 -9.67 11.11 9.15
C TYR A 131 -11.07 11.74 9.22
N SER A 132 -11.22 12.99 8.78
CA SER A 132 -12.51 13.71 8.80
C SER A 132 -13.57 13.13 7.87
N GLU A 133 -13.19 12.21 6.98
CA GLU A 133 -14.03 11.67 5.91
C GLU A 133 -14.14 10.13 5.98
N LEU A 134 -13.63 9.52 7.06
CA LEU A 134 -13.79 8.08 7.30
C LEU A 134 -15.25 7.77 7.63
N THR A 135 -15.79 6.73 7.00
CA THR A 135 -17.15 6.25 7.28
C THR A 135 -17.17 5.04 8.23
N VAL A 136 -16.02 4.39 8.42
CA VAL A 136 -15.82 3.21 9.27
C VAL A 136 -14.61 3.41 10.18
N ASN A 137 -14.43 4.61 10.75
CA ASN A 137 -13.36 4.85 11.73
C ASN A 137 -13.50 3.94 12.96
N GLY A 138 -12.37 3.66 13.61
CA GLY A 138 -12.34 2.98 14.91
C GLY A 138 -11.46 3.67 15.94
N THR A 139 -11.22 2.97 17.05
CA THR A 139 -10.39 3.45 18.16
C THR A 139 -8.95 3.74 17.73
N ILE A 140 -8.38 2.95 16.80
CA ILE A 140 -7.04 3.20 16.28
C ILE A 140 -7.01 4.52 15.48
N ASP A 141 -7.99 4.76 14.61
CA ASP A 141 -8.10 6.01 13.85
C ASP A 141 -8.31 7.21 14.77
N ASP A 142 -9.23 7.09 15.73
CA ASP A 142 -9.51 8.15 16.72
C ASP A 142 -8.27 8.46 17.57
N MET A 143 -7.50 7.43 17.94
CA MET A 143 -6.26 7.59 18.68
C MET A 143 -5.17 8.25 17.84
N ALA A 144 -5.02 7.86 16.56
CA ALA A 144 -4.10 8.51 15.64
C ALA A 144 -4.46 10.00 15.46
N ALA A 145 -5.74 10.31 15.24
CA ALA A 145 -6.21 11.68 15.09
C ALA A 145 -6.06 12.52 16.37
N ALA A 146 -6.24 11.92 17.55
CA ALA A 146 -6.01 12.59 18.82
C ALA A 146 -4.52 12.81 19.11
N TRP A 147 -3.68 11.85 18.74
CA TRP A 147 -2.24 11.90 18.97
C TRP A 147 -1.54 12.89 18.04
N LEU A 148 -1.90 12.88 16.76
CA LEU A 148 -1.36 13.73 15.71
C LEU A 148 -2.14 15.05 15.60
N TYR A 149 -2.69 15.54 16.72
CA TYR A 149 -3.56 16.72 16.71
C TYR A 149 -2.83 17.98 16.23
N GLY A 150 -3.24 18.47 15.06
CA GLY A 150 -2.63 19.62 14.38
C GLY A 150 -1.27 19.34 13.74
N ASP A 151 -0.80 18.09 13.75
CA ASP A 151 0.43 17.72 13.03
C ASP A 151 0.20 17.91 11.53
N HIS A 152 1.24 18.28 10.81
CA HIS A 152 1.16 18.60 9.38
C HIS A 152 2.24 17.86 8.60
N LEU A 153 2.02 17.68 7.30
CA LEU A 153 3.04 17.10 6.42
C LEU A 153 4.23 18.05 6.30
N ASP A 154 5.45 17.55 6.53
CA ASP A 154 6.68 18.35 6.35
C ASP A 154 6.73 18.89 4.92
N ASP A 155 6.87 20.20 4.74
CA ASP A 155 6.91 20.86 3.43
C ASP A 155 8.16 21.73 3.25
N GLY A 156 9.24 21.34 3.93
CA GLY A 156 10.57 21.91 3.80
C GLY A 156 10.83 23.15 4.66
N GLU A 157 12.08 23.62 4.63
CA GLU A 157 12.52 24.76 5.43
C GLU A 157 11.70 26.03 5.11
N GLY A 158 11.05 26.58 6.13
CA GLY A 158 10.23 27.79 6.02
C GLY A 158 8.82 27.57 5.46
N GLY A 159 8.36 26.31 5.42
CA GLY A 159 7.03 25.91 5.02
C GLY A 159 5.94 26.16 6.07
N MET A 160 4.97 25.24 6.16
CA MET A 160 3.95 25.19 7.19
C MET A 160 4.60 25.20 8.58
N THR A 161 3.93 25.86 9.52
CA THR A 161 4.43 26.01 10.88
C THR A 161 3.43 25.47 11.88
N GLY A 162 3.93 24.79 12.91
CA GLY A 162 3.17 24.47 14.11
C GLY A 162 2.72 25.71 14.91
N VAL A 163 2.42 25.52 16.19
CA VAL A 163 1.95 26.58 17.10
C VAL A 163 2.99 27.69 17.26
N CYS A 164 2.56 28.93 17.03
CA CYS A 164 3.37 30.13 17.26
C CYS A 164 3.09 30.74 18.63
N LEU A 165 4.14 30.82 19.46
CA LEU A 165 4.10 31.46 20.78
C LEU A 165 4.96 32.73 20.76
N PHE A 166 4.38 33.86 21.17
CA PHE A 166 5.08 35.15 21.28
C PHE A 166 5.78 35.62 19.98
N GLY A 167 5.20 35.30 18.82
CA GLY A 167 5.76 35.68 17.52
C GLY A 167 6.86 34.75 16.99
N HIS A 168 7.14 33.64 17.68
CA HIS A 168 8.04 32.58 17.24
C HIS A 168 7.25 31.28 17.05
N CYS A 169 7.32 30.71 15.86
CA CYS A 169 6.74 29.40 15.59
C CYS A 169 7.77 28.32 15.92
N LEU A 170 7.30 27.27 16.57
CA LEU A 170 8.09 26.06 16.79
C LEU A 170 8.04 25.29 15.47
N GLU A 171 9.07 25.47 14.65
CA GLU A 171 9.16 24.84 13.33
C GLU A 171 10.58 24.30 13.08
N ASN A 172 10.65 23.06 12.59
CA ASN A 172 11.90 22.34 12.35
C ASN A 172 11.80 21.41 11.12
N SER A 173 10.96 21.76 10.14
CA SER A 173 10.81 21.11 8.82
C SER A 173 12.13 21.04 8.09
N ARG A 174 12.44 19.84 7.56
CA ARG A 174 13.76 19.49 7.00
C ARG A 174 13.68 18.59 5.78
N TYR A 175 12.65 17.77 5.65
CA TYR A 175 12.66 16.62 4.72
C TYR A 175 11.96 16.94 3.39
N ASN A 176 11.07 17.93 3.39
CA ASN A 176 10.20 18.35 2.30
C ASN A 176 9.32 17.23 1.74
N SER A 177 8.62 16.51 2.62
CA SER A 177 7.70 15.45 2.22
C SER A 177 6.65 15.93 1.24
N TYR A 178 5.99 17.06 1.50
CA TYR A 178 4.93 17.58 0.62
C TYR A 178 5.43 17.75 -0.81
N ASP A 179 6.50 18.53 -1.05
CA ASP A 179 6.92 18.77 -2.45
C ASP A 179 7.44 17.50 -3.13
N ILE A 180 7.89 16.49 -2.38
CA ILE A 180 8.38 15.21 -2.92
C ILE A 180 7.22 14.24 -3.19
N THR A 181 6.44 13.90 -2.16
CA THR A 181 5.38 12.89 -2.26
C THR A 181 4.24 13.39 -3.14
N GLU A 182 3.85 14.67 -3.05
CA GLU A 182 2.83 15.21 -3.96
C GLU A 182 3.33 15.38 -5.39
N ALA A 183 4.61 15.71 -5.62
CA ALA A 183 5.12 15.73 -6.99
C ALA A 183 5.04 14.35 -7.65
N ASN A 184 5.21 13.30 -6.87
CA ASN A 184 5.14 11.92 -7.34
C ASN A 184 3.69 11.42 -7.46
N TYR A 185 2.85 11.66 -6.45
CA TYR A 185 1.53 11.02 -6.31
C TYR A 185 0.35 11.91 -6.76
N ARG A 186 0.57 13.16 -7.19
CA ARG A 186 -0.50 14.01 -7.75
C ARG A 186 -0.69 13.78 -9.24
N ILE A 187 -1.25 12.62 -9.60
CA ILE A 187 -1.37 12.20 -11.01
C ILE A 187 -2.75 12.53 -11.57
N GLY A 188 -2.81 13.58 -12.38
CA GLY A 188 -4.08 14.05 -12.97
C GLY A 188 -5.01 14.75 -11.98
N SER A 189 -4.50 15.08 -10.78
CA SER A 189 -5.23 15.70 -9.68
C SER A 189 -4.62 17.06 -9.27
N GLN A 190 -5.25 17.74 -8.32
CA GLN A 190 -4.77 19.00 -7.73
C GLN A 190 -4.44 18.82 -6.25
N SER A 191 -3.50 19.61 -5.74
CA SER A 191 -3.19 19.65 -4.31
C SER A 191 -2.76 21.03 -3.90
N ASP A 192 -3.04 21.36 -2.65
CA ASP A 192 -2.59 22.56 -1.98
C ASP A 192 -2.01 22.18 -0.62
N LYS A 193 -0.96 22.86 -0.17
CA LYS A 193 -0.32 22.60 1.13
C LYS A 193 -1.32 22.66 2.28
N SER A 194 -2.34 23.53 2.20
CA SER A 194 -3.39 23.63 3.21
C SER A 194 -4.20 22.35 3.39
N MET A 195 -4.25 21.47 2.38
CA MET A 195 -4.88 20.15 2.49
C MET A 195 -4.14 19.21 3.45
N TYR A 196 -2.90 19.53 3.84
CA TYR A 196 -2.07 18.75 4.77
C TYR A 196 -1.66 19.53 6.02
N ALA A 197 -2.27 20.70 6.25
CA ALA A 197 -1.92 21.58 7.37
C ALA A 197 -2.36 21.04 8.74
N GLN A 198 -3.28 20.06 8.76
CA GLN A 198 -3.71 19.38 9.97
C GLN A 198 -4.08 17.93 9.64
N PHE A 199 -3.49 16.98 10.36
CA PHE A 199 -3.71 15.55 10.16
C PHE A 199 -5.20 15.16 10.19
N GLN A 200 -6.00 15.80 11.05
CA GLN A 200 -7.42 15.48 11.24
C GLN A 200 -8.24 15.71 9.97
N SER A 201 -7.80 16.64 9.12
CA SER A 201 -8.44 16.95 7.84
C SER A 201 -7.54 16.65 6.65
N ALA A 202 -6.38 16.02 6.88
CA ALA A 202 -5.40 15.78 5.85
C ALA A 202 -5.99 14.83 4.81
N ALA A 203 -6.00 15.25 3.55
CA ALA A 203 -6.41 14.39 2.45
C ALA A 203 -5.14 13.80 1.83
N PHE A 204 -4.89 12.52 2.02
CA PHE A 204 -3.76 11.84 1.36
C PHE A 204 -4.18 11.37 -0.04
N GLN A 205 -3.24 11.35 -0.99
CA GLN A 205 -3.49 10.78 -2.32
C GLN A 205 -3.74 9.27 -2.19
N PRO A 206 -4.59 8.69 -3.04
CA PRO A 206 -4.87 7.26 -3.01
C PRO A 206 -3.68 6.43 -3.51
N ILE A 207 -3.62 5.16 -3.07
CA ILE A 207 -2.60 4.20 -3.50
C ILE A 207 -2.53 4.01 -5.02
N ASP A 208 -3.65 4.23 -5.73
CA ASP A 208 -3.68 4.21 -7.19
C ASP A 208 -2.63 5.13 -7.81
N ASN A 209 -2.44 6.31 -7.21
CA ASN A 209 -1.47 7.28 -7.70
C ASN A 209 -0.04 6.91 -7.32
N LEU A 210 0.19 6.33 -6.14
CA LEU A 210 1.50 5.78 -5.74
C LEU A 210 1.95 4.70 -6.73
N VAL A 211 1.07 3.73 -6.99
CA VAL A 211 1.36 2.62 -7.90
C VAL A 211 1.54 3.10 -9.33
N GLN A 212 0.70 4.04 -9.78
CA GLN A 212 0.83 4.64 -11.11
C GLN A 212 2.14 5.42 -11.27
N TYR A 213 2.59 6.13 -10.24
CA TYR A 213 3.89 6.81 -10.25
C TYR A 213 5.01 5.81 -10.53
N TRP A 214 5.07 4.72 -9.76
CA TRP A 214 6.10 3.70 -9.94
C TRP A 214 6.00 2.98 -11.27
N TYR A 215 4.79 2.82 -11.81
CA TYR A 215 4.62 2.27 -13.15
C TYR A 215 5.16 3.24 -14.21
N SER A 216 4.93 4.54 -14.05
CA SER A 216 5.57 5.55 -14.91
C SER A 216 7.09 5.55 -14.77
N GLN A 217 7.65 5.35 -13.57
CA GLN A 217 9.10 5.19 -13.39
C GLN A 217 9.63 3.92 -14.08
N PHE A 218 8.92 2.81 -13.98
CA PHE A 218 9.23 1.57 -14.69
C PHE A 218 9.21 1.78 -16.21
N LEU A 219 8.22 2.51 -16.75
CA LEU A 219 8.16 2.81 -18.19
C LEU A 219 9.34 3.67 -18.67
N LEU A 220 9.87 4.54 -17.81
CA LEU A 220 11.03 5.40 -18.13
C LEU A 220 12.35 4.63 -18.03
N GLN A 221 12.50 3.83 -16.97
CA GLN A 221 13.71 3.06 -16.69
C GLN A 221 13.34 1.69 -16.11
N PRO A 222 13.08 0.69 -16.97
CA PRO A 222 12.62 -0.62 -16.52
C PRO A 222 13.61 -1.31 -15.58
N SER A 223 13.14 -1.74 -14.42
CA SER A 223 13.90 -2.58 -13.48
C SER A 223 12.96 -3.51 -12.71
N ALA A 224 13.51 -4.63 -12.20
CA ALA A 224 12.74 -5.53 -11.33
C ALA A 224 12.22 -4.81 -10.08
N GLN A 225 13.02 -3.89 -9.53
CA GLN A 225 12.66 -3.13 -8.33
C GLN A 225 11.51 -2.16 -8.58
N THR A 226 11.57 -1.34 -9.64
CA THR A 226 10.48 -0.39 -9.96
C THR A 226 9.19 -1.12 -10.27
N LEU A 227 9.27 -2.25 -10.98
CA LEU A 227 8.12 -3.12 -11.21
C LEU A 227 7.63 -3.76 -9.91
N GLY A 228 8.52 -4.09 -8.97
CA GLY A 228 8.18 -4.56 -7.64
C GLY A 228 7.37 -3.54 -6.83
N PHE A 229 7.77 -2.27 -6.85
CA PHE A 229 7.00 -1.20 -6.21
C PHE A 229 5.59 -1.07 -6.79
N VAL A 230 5.40 -1.31 -8.09
CA VAL A 230 4.07 -1.38 -8.71
C VAL A 230 3.24 -2.53 -8.13
N MET A 231 3.84 -3.68 -7.83
CA MET A 231 3.11 -4.85 -7.31
C MET A 231 2.63 -4.69 -5.87
N HIS A 232 3.07 -3.64 -5.17
CA HIS A 232 2.45 -3.23 -3.91
C HIS A 232 0.97 -2.81 -4.10
N ALA A 233 0.50 -2.63 -5.33
CA ALA A 233 -0.92 -2.49 -5.67
C ALA A 233 -1.84 -3.55 -5.04
N THR A 234 -1.29 -4.71 -4.67
CA THR A 234 -2.00 -5.77 -3.95
C THR A 234 -2.67 -5.31 -2.65
N ASP A 235 -2.29 -4.15 -2.11
CA ASP A 235 -3.01 -3.50 -1.02
C ASP A 235 -4.43 -3.08 -1.34
N LEU A 236 -4.76 -2.88 -2.61
CA LEU A 236 -6.15 -2.67 -3.03
C LEU A 236 -7.02 -3.91 -2.83
N LEU A 237 -6.41 -5.09 -2.62
CA LEU A 237 -7.09 -6.33 -2.25
C LEU A 237 -7.07 -6.58 -0.73
N GLN A 238 -6.58 -5.62 0.05
CA GLN A 238 -6.71 -5.58 1.49
C GLN A 238 -8.05 -4.85 1.84
N PRO A 239 -9.02 -5.49 2.52
CA PRO A 239 -10.33 -4.88 2.77
C PRO A 239 -10.29 -3.59 3.59
N HIS A 240 -9.52 -3.51 4.66
CA HIS A 240 -9.36 -2.30 5.46
C HIS A 240 -8.78 -1.11 4.67
N HIS A 241 -8.01 -1.36 3.61
CA HIS A 241 -7.44 -0.33 2.75
C HIS A 241 -8.48 0.30 1.81
N THR A 242 -9.47 -0.49 1.39
CA THR A 242 -10.59 -0.03 0.56
C THR A 242 -11.76 0.53 1.36
N TRP A 243 -11.95 0.02 2.58
CA TRP A 243 -12.88 0.57 3.57
C TRP A 243 -12.29 1.75 4.36
N THR A 244 -11.00 2.03 4.17
CA THR A 244 -10.22 3.12 4.78
C THR A 244 -10.36 3.19 6.29
N THR A 245 -9.85 2.18 6.98
CA THR A 245 -9.81 2.12 8.44
C THR A 245 -8.48 1.51 8.87
N SER A 246 -7.85 2.04 9.93
CA SER A 246 -6.72 1.39 10.61
C SER A 246 -7.15 0.50 11.80
N ASP A 247 -8.45 0.43 12.11
CA ASP A 247 -9.02 -0.43 13.14
C ASP A 247 -9.88 -1.57 12.55
N HIS A 248 -10.83 -2.12 13.32
CA HIS A 248 -11.77 -3.15 12.91
C HIS A 248 -11.04 -4.45 12.54
N ASN A 249 -10.14 -4.90 13.41
CA ASN A 249 -9.36 -6.13 13.24
C ASN A 249 -8.33 -6.11 12.10
N HIS A 250 -7.90 -4.93 11.64
CA HIS A 250 -6.94 -4.74 10.55
C HIS A 250 -5.68 -5.60 10.68
N SER A 251 -4.81 -5.33 11.65
CA SER A 251 -3.59 -6.12 11.86
C SER A 251 -3.86 -7.60 12.14
N GLY A 252 -4.99 -7.89 12.81
CA GLY A 252 -5.41 -9.25 13.10
C GLY A 252 -5.89 -10.03 11.88
N TRP A 253 -6.38 -9.35 10.83
CA TRP A 253 -6.74 -9.95 9.54
C TRP A 253 -5.48 -10.27 8.74
N GLU A 254 -4.54 -9.34 8.68
CA GLU A 254 -3.28 -9.50 7.94
C GLU A 254 -2.40 -10.60 8.51
N SER A 255 -2.25 -10.62 9.84
CA SER A 255 -1.52 -11.70 10.53
C SER A 255 -2.19 -13.06 10.27
N TRP A 256 -3.52 -13.10 10.17
CA TRP A 256 -4.24 -14.34 9.87
C TRP A 256 -4.02 -14.77 8.42
N ILE A 257 -3.98 -13.84 7.47
CA ILE A 257 -3.65 -14.17 6.08
C ILE A 257 -2.26 -14.78 6.01
N GLU A 258 -1.26 -14.16 6.63
CA GLU A 258 0.11 -14.68 6.68
C GLU A 258 0.16 -16.08 7.30
N ASP A 259 -0.47 -16.29 8.46
CA ASP A 259 -0.47 -17.57 9.18
C ASP A 259 -1.19 -18.69 8.42
N TYR A 260 -2.23 -18.36 7.64
CA TYR A 260 -3.12 -19.35 7.00
C TYR A 260 -2.94 -19.44 5.49
N TYR A 261 -2.04 -18.67 4.88
CA TYR A 261 -1.84 -18.59 3.43
C TYR A 261 -1.72 -19.97 2.77
N ASP A 262 -0.73 -20.76 3.21
CA ASP A 262 -0.48 -22.10 2.68
C ASP A 262 -1.52 -23.12 3.18
N VAL A 263 -1.96 -23.01 4.44
CA VAL A 263 -2.92 -23.94 5.06
C VAL A 263 -4.27 -23.91 4.36
N LYS A 264 -4.68 -22.74 3.87
CA LYS A 264 -5.94 -22.52 3.16
C LYS A 264 -5.79 -22.63 1.64
N ALA A 265 -4.57 -22.89 1.15
CA ALA A 265 -4.21 -22.92 -0.27
C ALA A 265 -4.73 -21.67 -0.99
N LEU A 266 -4.38 -20.48 -0.46
CA LEU A 266 -4.88 -19.22 -1.01
C LEU A 266 -4.28 -18.87 -2.37
N ASN A 267 -3.16 -19.51 -2.74
CA ASN A 267 -2.55 -19.46 -4.06
C ASN A 267 -2.95 -20.64 -4.96
N ASP A 268 -4.09 -21.27 -4.70
CA ASP A 268 -4.60 -22.36 -5.55
C ASP A 268 -4.78 -21.90 -7.00
N ASP A 269 -4.21 -22.68 -7.91
CA ASP A 269 -4.14 -22.37 -9.34
C ASP A 269 -5.51 -22.17 -10.00
N GLN A 270 -6.50 -22.95 -9.58
CA GLN A 270 -7.87 -22.83 -10.09
C GLN A 270 -8.51 -21.53 -9.58
N LEU A 271 -8.29 -21.18 -8.31
CA LEU A 271 -8.81 -19.91 -7.77
C LEU A 271 -8.19 -18.69 -8.48
N ILE A 272 -6.90 -18.74 -8.80
CA ILE A 272 -6.24 -17.66 -9.56
C ILE A 272 -6.83 -17.58 -10.98
N THR A 273 -7.04 -18.74 -11.63
CA THR A 273 -7.67 -18.80 -12.96
C THR A 273 -9.07 -18.17 -12.94
N GLU A 274 -9.89 -18.53 -11.96
CA GLU A 274 -11.25 -17.98 -11.80
C GLU A 274 -11.21 -16.48 -11.48
N ALA A 275 -10.25 -16.03 -10.66
CA ALA A 275 -10.10 -14.62 -10.31
C ALA A 275 -9.71 -13.75 -11.51
N LEU A 276 -8.90 -14.26 -12.45
CA LEU A 276 -8.55 -13.55 -13.68
C LEU A 276 -9.78 -13.19 -14.53
N GLU A 277 -10.84 -14.00 -14.50
CA GLU A 277 -12.07 -13.75 -15.26
C GLU A 277 -12.86 -12.53 -14.73
N ASN A 278 -12.59 -12.09 -13.51
CA ASN A 278 -13.26 -10.95 -12.88
C ASN A 278 -12.62 -9.60 -13.22
N PHE A 279 -11.48 -9.61 -13.93
CA PHE A 279 -10.81 -8.41 -14.38
C PHE A 279 -11.01 -8.18 -15.88
N VAL A 280 -11.17 -6.91 -16.26
CA VAL A 280 -10.98 -6.44 -17.63
C VAL A 280 -9.52 -6.03 -17.79
N PRO A 281 -8.72 -6.72 -18.62
CA PRO A 281 -7.32 -6.37 -18.84
C PRO A 281 -7.14 -4.99 -19.46
N LEU A 282 -5.98 -4.39 -19.23
CA LEU A 282 -5.62 -3.11 -19.84
C LEU A 282 -5.40 -3.25 -21.36
N PRO A 283 -5.76 -2.22 -22.16
CA PRO A 283 -5.30 -2.12 -23.54
C PRO A 283 -3.77 -2.18 -23.63
N ALA A 284 -3.24 -2.78 -24.69
CA ALA A 284 -1.79 -3.02 -24.82
C ALA A 284 -0.92 -1.75 -24.94
N ASP A 285 -1.53 -0.61 -25.26
CA ASP A 285 -0.89 0.71 -25.38
C ASP A 285 -1.19 1.62 -24.18
N ALA A 286 -1.94 1.15 -23.18
CA ALA A 286 -2.26 1.92 -22.00
C ALA A 286 -0.99 2.26 -21.21
N THR A 287 -0.89 3.51 -20.76
CA THR A 287 0.16 3.95 -19.82
C THR A 287 -0.38 4.19 -18.42
N ASP A 288 -1.71 4.28 -18.30
CA ASP A 288 -2.43 4.40 -17.03
C ASP A 288 -2.95 3.02 -16.63
N ILE A 289 -2.46 2.52 -15.50
CA ILE A 289 -2.81 1.21 -14.93
C ILE A 289 -3.88 1.32 -13.85
N ARG A 290 -4.25 2.54 -13.44
CA ARG A 290 -5.28 2.78 -12.42
C ARG A 290 -6.61 2.07 -12.72
N PRO A 291 -7.13 2.05 -13.97
CA PRO A 291 -8.36 1.32 -14.28
C PRO A 291 -8.33 -0.18 -13.95
N LEU A 292 -7.15 -0.84 -13.97
CA LEU A 292 -7.02 -2.24 -13.57
C LEU A 292 -7.02 -2.39 -12.05
N ILE A 293 -6.19 -1.61 -11.37
CA ILE A 293 -6.01 -1.74 -9.92
C ILE A 293 -7.26 -1.27 -9.15
N THR A 294 -8.00 -0.27 -9.67
CA THR A 294 -9.31 0.11 -9.14
C THR A 294 -10.34 -1.03 -9.22
N GLN A 295 -10.26 -1.92 -10.21
CA GLN A 295 -11.12 -3.12 -10.23
C GLN A 295 -10.80 -4.04 -9.05
N GLY A 296 -9.53 -4.18 -8.69
CA GLY A 296 -9.09 -4.90 -7.50
C GLY A 296 -9.68 -4.29 -6.23
N GLY A 297 -9.59 -2.95 -6.13
CA GLY A 297 -10.24 -2.19 -5.06
C GLY A 297 -11.74 -2.48 -4.95
N ASN A 298 -12.45 -2.50 -6.08
CA ASN A 298 -13.90 -2.76 -6.12
C ASN A 298 -14.25 -4.17 -5.61
N ILE A 299 -13.44 -5.16 -5.94
CA ILE A 299 -13.60 -6.54 -5.47
C ILE A 299 -13.41 -6.60 -3.95
N SER A 300 -12.31 -6.02 -3.44
CA SER A 300 -12.01 -5.96 -2.01
C SER A 300 -13.11 -5.25 -1.22
N TYR A 301 -13.57 -4.10 -1.71
CA TYR A 301 -14.63 -3.33 -1.07
C TYR A 301 -15.94 -4.11 -1.02
N SER A 302 -16.37 -4.69 -2.15
CA SER A 302 -17.66 -5.39 -2.27
C SER A 302 -17.72 -6.71 -1.51
N MET A 303 -16.59 -7.40 -1.32
CA MET A 303 -16.54 -8.75 -0.74
C MET A 303 -15.84 -8.81 0.62
N GLY A 304 -15.05 -7.81 0.99
CA GLY A 304 -14.16 -7.84 2.14
C GLY A 304 -14.75 -7.34 3.46
N GLY A 305 -15.93 -6.71 3.45
CA GLY A 305 -16.49 -6.06 4.64
C GLY A 305 -16.66 -6.97 5.87
N SER A 306 -16.81 -8.29 5.68
CA SER A 306 -16.97 -9.25 6.78
C SER A 306 -15.77 -9.27 7.74
N VAL A 307 -14.54 -9.14 7.23
CA VAL A 307 -13.32 -9.27 8.05
C VAL A 307 -13.05 -8.06 8.94
N LEU A 308 -13.75 -6.95 8.70
CA LEU A 308 -13.74 -5.78 9.58
C LEU A 308 -14.37 -6.13 10.96
N HIS A 309 -15.31 -7.08 11.00
CA HIS A 309 -16.05 -7.37 12.23
C HIS A 309 -15.90 -8.82 12.70
N SER A 310 -15.50 -9.74 11.82
CA SER A 310 -15.33 -11.15 12.16
C SER A 310 -13.87 -11.58 12.37
N LYS A 311 -13.66 -12.32 13.45
CA LYS A 311 -12.43 -13.10 13.71
C LYS A 311 -12.61 -14.59 13.47
N ALA A 312 -13.79 -15.03 13.04
CA ALA A 312 -14.06 -16.44 12.82
C ALA A 312 -13.25 -16.95 11.62
N ASP A 313 -12.61 -18.11 11.78
CA ASP A 313 -11.81 -18.74 10.73
C ASP A 313 -12.61 -18.99 9.44
N ALA A 314 -13.90 -19.35 9.56
CA ALA A 314 -14.78 -19.58 8.41
C ALA A 314 -14.99 -18.31 7.58
N ASP A 315 -15.40 -17.21 8.22
CA ASP A 315 -15.65 -15.94 7.56
C ASP A 315 -14.37 -15.37 6.93
N ARG A 316 -13.25 -15.48 7.65
CA ARG A 316 -11.93 -15.09 7.14
C ARG A 316 -11.50 -15.93 5.95
N THR A 317 -11.72 -17.24 6.00
CA THR A 317 -11.43 -18.15 4.87
C THR A 317 -12.25 -17.79 3.65
N GLU A 318 -13.54 -17.46 3.81
CA GLU A 318 -14.41 -17.06 2.71
C GLU A 318 -13.87 -15.82 1.98
N VAL A 319 -13.54 -14.77 2.73
CA VAL A 319 -12.98 -13.53 2.17
C VAL A 319 -11.58 -13.77 1.59
N ALA A 320 -10.73 -14.53 2.27
CA ALA A 320 -9.34 -14.77 1.85
C ALA A 320 -9.25 -15.52 0.53
N ARG A 321 -10.15 -16.51 0.32
CA ARG A 321 -10.28 -17.25 -0.95
C ARG A 321 -10.79 -16.41 -2.11
N ILE A 322 -11.21 -15.17 -1.85
CA ILE A 322 -11.51 -14.17 -2.87
C ILE A 322 -10.29 -13.27 -3.01
N VAL A 323 -9.93 -12.53 -1.98
CA VAL A 323 -9.01 -11.39 -2.16
C VAL A 323 -7.58 -11.79 -2.51
N ILE A 324 -7.07 -12.93 -2.02
CA ILE A 324 -5.69 -13.36 -2.33
C ILE A 324 -5.55 -13.85 -3.78
N PRO A 325 -6.41 -14.77 -4.29
CA PRO A 325 -6.39 -15.11 -5.71
C PRO A 325 -6.56 -13.90 -6.63
N HIS A 326 -7.39 -12.92 -6.26
CA HIS A 326 -7.56 -11.68 -7.04
C HIS A 326 -6.32 -10.77 -6.97
N ALA A 327 -5.61 -10.73 -5.84
CA ALA A 327 -4.35 -10.02 -5.73
C ALA A 327 -3.28 -10.64 -6.64
N ILE A 328 -3.17 -11.97 -6.66
CA ILE A 328 -2.28 -12.71 -7.57
C ILE A 328 -2.68 -12.46 -9.03
N ALA A 329 -3.97 -12.59 -9.37
CA ALA A 329 -4.50 -12.34 -10.71
C ALA A 329 -4.21 -10.90 -11.20
N MET A 330 -4.36 -9.91 -10.33
CA MET A 330 -4.02 -8.52 -10.66
C MET A 330 -2.53 -8.34 -10.96
N VAL A 331 -1.64 -8.98 -10.18
CA VAL A 331 -0.20 -8.98 -10.47
C VAL A 331 0.11 -9.69 -11.78
N VAL A 332 -0.54 -10.82 -12.08
CA VAL A 332 -0.41 -11.54 -13.37
C VAL A 332 -0.76 -10.61 -14.54
N LEU A 333 -1.87 -9.86 -14.43
CA LEU A 333 -2.30 -8.92 -15.48
C LEU A 333 -1.35 -7.72 -15.63
N LEU A 334 -0.82 -7.19 -14.53
CA LEU A 334 0.19 -6.12 -14.55
C LEU A 334 1.50 -6.63 -15.19
N LEU A 335 1.92 -7.86 -14.89
CA LEU A 335 3.08 -8.52 -15.50
C LEU A 335 2.91 -8.70 -17.00
N ASP A 336 1.77 -9.22 -17.44
CA ASP A 336 1.46 -9.37 -18.87
C ASP A 336 1.43 -8.02 -19.57
N HIS A 337 0.85 -7.00 -18.95
CA HIS A 337 0.80 -5.66 -19.51
C HIS A 337 2.22 -5.05 -19.63
N ALA A 338 3.04 -5.14 -18.57
CA ALA A 338 4.43 -4.72 -18.59
C ALA A 338 5.27 -5.48 -19.64
N ALA A 339 5.08 -6.79 -19.75
CA ALA A 339 5.79 -7.63 -20.72
C ALA A 339 5.41 -7.29 -22.17
N GLY A 340 4.15 -6.94 -22.45
CA GLY A 340 3.71 -6.48 -23.77
C GLY A 340 4.49 -5.25 -24.28
N ARG A 341 5.06 -4.44 -23.37
CA ARG A 341 5.89 -3.28 -23.74
C ARG A 341 7.27 -3.70 -24.26
N PHE A 342 7.87 -4.74 -23.69
CA PHE A 342 9.15 -5.27 -24.17
C PHE A 342 9.01 -5.89 -25.56
N GLU A 343 7.89 -6.56 -25.85
CA GLU A 343 7.60 -7.06 -27.20
C GLU A 343 7.52 -5.91 -28.22
N GLN A 344 6.80 -4.83 -27.89
CA GLN A 344 6.64 -3.68 -28.79
C GLN A 344 7.98 -2.96 -29.06
N GLN A 345 8.84 -2.81 -28.05
CA GLN A 345 10.18 -2.22 -28.23
C GLN A 345 11.08 -3.09 -29.12
N SER A 346 11.05 -4.41 -28.94
CA SER A 346 11.84 -5.34 -29.77
C SER A 346 11.46 -5.32 -31.25
N ILE A 347 10.19 -5.00 -31.58
CA ILE A 347 9.73 -4.87 -32.97
C ILE A 347 10.21 -3.53 -33.56
N ALA A 348 10.16 -2.45 -32.79
CA ALA A 348 10.61 -1.13 -33.25
C ALA A 348 12.13 -1.09 -33.54
N ASP A 349 12.93 -1.83 -32.78
CA ASP A 349 14.39 -1.92 -32.97
C ASP A 349 14.82 -2.78 -34.18
N VAL A 350 13.92 -3.58 -34.76
CA VAL A 350 14.21 -4.39 -35.98
C VAL A 350 13.94 -3.59 -37.27
N ASP A 351 13.16 -2.51 -37.18
CA ASP A 351 12.81 -1.64 -38.30
C ASP A 351 13.75 -0.41 -38.46
N HIS A 352 14.88 -0.40 -37.73
CA HIS A 352 15.98 0.57 -37.82
C HIS A 352 17.32 -0.12 -38.07
#